data_AF-U6F2X3-F1
#
_entry.id   AF-U6F2X3-F1
#
_cell.length_a   1.000
_cell.length_b   1.000
_cell.length_c   1.000
_cell.angle_alpha   90.00
_cell.angle_beta   90.00
_cell.angle_gamma   90.00
#
_symmetry.space_group_name_H-M   'P 1'
#
loop_
_entity.id
_entity.type
_entity.pdbx_description
1 polymer ?
#
loop_
_entity_poly.entity_id
_entity_poly.type
_entity_poly.pdbx_seq_one_letter_code
_entity_poly.pdbx_strand_id
1 'polypeptide(L)' 'MSDDGYVLWTPYRKNMQGAKKHNNHQLMAVRRTIESDFALLSYYNAANNRARSLAGFQELLEVAVLAYNMAYCLERFN' A
#
# COMPACT_ATOMS: atom_id res chain seq x y z
N MET A 1 -0.57 -25.52 5.64
CA MET A 1 -1.47 -25.46 6.81
C MET A 1 -0.70 -24.73 7.90
N SER A 2 -0.88 -23.45 8.15
CA SER A 2 -2.02 -22.55 7.90
C SER A 2 -2.10 -22.02 6.47
N ASP A 3 -3.26 -22.18 5.83
CA ASP A 3 -3.51 -21.84 4.41
C ASP A 3 -4.41 -20.59 4.30
N ASP A 4 -4.44 -19.77 5.35
CA ASP A 4 -5.36 -18.63 5.51
C ASP A 4 -4.76 -17.29 5.05
N GLY A 5 -3.60 -17.32 4.40
CA GLY A 5 -2.94 -16.13 3.85
C GLY A 5 -3.31 -15.93 2.39
N TYR A 6 -4.12 -14.92 2.08
CA TYR A 6 -4.32 -14.50 0.68
C TYR A 6 -3.02 -13.91 0.13
N VAL A 7 -2.47 -14.50 -0.95
CA VAL A 7 -1.26 -14.00 -1.63
C VAL A 7 -1.59 -12.75 -2.46
N LEU A 8 -1.58 -11.61 -1.77
CA LEU A 8 -1.92 -10.28 -2.30
C LEU A 8 -1.05 -9.83 -3.49
N TRP A 9 0.20 -10.29 -3.51
CA TRP A 9 1.24 -9.79 -4.42
C TRP A 9 1.32 -10.49 -5.78
N THR A 10 0.48 -11.49 -6.05
CA THR A 10 0.56 -12.25 -7.31
C THR A 10 0.14 -11.38 -8.50
N PRO A 11 1.03 -10.91 -9.41
CA PRO A 11 0.68 -9.98 -10.49
C PRO A 11 -0.50 -10.47 -11.33
N TYR A 12 -1.23 -9.57 -11.98
CA TYR A 12 -2.30 -9.97 -12.90
C TYR A 12 -1.75 -10.98 -13.91
N ARG A 13 -2.37 -12.17 -13.98
CA ARG A 13 -1.92 -13.24 -14.88
C ARG A 13 -2.98 -13.55 -15.93
N LYS A 14 -2.56 -13.59 -17.20
CA LYS A 14 -3.32 -14.20 -18.30
C LYS A 14 -2.70 -15.56 -18.63
N ASN A 15 -3.54 -16.53 -18.98
CA ASN A 15 -3.12 -17.86 -19.44
C ASN A 15 -2.32 -18.70 -18.42
N MET A 16 -2.62 -18.58 -17.12
CA MET A 16 -2.09 -19.45 -16.06
C MET A 16 -3.23 -20.25 -15.40
N GLN A 17 -2.96 -21.50 -15.02
CA GLN A 17 -3.87 -22.29 -14.19
C GLN A 17 -4.15 -21.54 -12.88
N GLY A 18 -5.42 -21.42 -12.49
CA GLY A 18 -5.82 -20.66 -11.31
C GLY A 18 -5.89 -19.13 -11.49
N ALA A 19 -5.69 -18.60 -12.70
CA ALA A 19 -5.75 -17.15 -12.96
C ALA A 19 -7.06 -16.49 -12.49
N LYS A 20 -8.21 -17.19 -12.56
CA LYS A 20 -9.49 -16.68 -12.04
C LYS A 20 -9.49 -16.46 -10.52
N LYS A 21 -8.77 -17.29 -9.75
CA LYS A 21 -8.64 -17.15 -8.29
C LYS A 21 -7.76 -15.94 -7.94
N HIS A 22 -6.68 -15.72 -8.70
CA HIS A 22 -5.77 -14.58 -8.52
C HIS A 22 -6.33 -13.26 -9.03
N ASN A 23 -7.13 -13.30 -10.10
CA ASN A 23 -7.78 -12.12 -10.69
C ASN A 23 -9.17 -11.89 -10.09
N ASN A 24 -9.40 -12.33 -8.85
CA ASN A 24 -10.64 -12.03 -8.14
C ASN A 24 -10.80 -10.50 -8.04
N HIS A 25 -11.98 -9.99 -8.41
CA HIS A 25 -12.26 -8.56 -8.44
C HIS A 25 -12.05 -7.88 -7.08
N GLN A 26 -12.42 -8.53 -5.98
CA GLN A 26 -12.22 -8.01 -4.62
C GLN A 26 -10.73 -7.93 -4.29
N LEU A 27 -9.95 -8.96 -4.65
CA LEU A 27 -8.50 -8.97 -4.46
C LEU A 27 -7.82 -7.88 -5.30
N MET A 28 -8.33 -7.64 -6.52
CA MET A 28 -7.84 -6.58 -7.38
C MET A 28 -8.16 -5.17 -6.87
N ALA A 29 -9.34 -4.99 -6.29
CA ALA A 29 -9.70 -3.73 -5.63
C ALA A 29 -8.76 -3.45 -4.45
N VAL A 30 -8.57 -4.43 -3.56
CA VAL A 30 -7.65 -4.30 -2.40
C VAL A 30 -6.23 -3.99 -2.85
N ARG A 31 -5.73 -4.70 -3.87
CA ARG A 31 -4.38 -4.44 -4.41
C ARG A 31 -4.25 -3.04 -4.99
N ARG A 32 -5.24 -2.59 -5.78
CA ARG A 32 -5.24 -1.24 -6.34
C ARG A 32 -5.21 -0.19 -5.23
N THR A 33 -6.00 -0.37 -4.17
CA THR A 33 -5.97 0.53 -3.00
C THR A 33 -4.56 0.61 -2.40
N ILE A 34 -3.93 -0.55 -2.13
CA ILE A 34 -2.57 -0.59 -1.55
C ILE A 34 -1.54 0.05 -2.48
N GLU A 35 -1.59 -0.24 -3.78
CA GLU A 35 -0.68 0.36 -4.76
C GLU A 35 -0.87 1.88 -4.86
N SER A 36 -2.12 2.36 -4.82
CA SER A 36 -2.44 3.79 -4.79
C SER A 36 -1.92 4.46 -3.51
N ASP A 37 -2.10 3.82 -2.34
CA ASP A 37 -1.62 4.35 -1.07
C ASP A 37 -0.08 4.43 -1.04
N PHE A 38 0.64 3.42 -1.53
CA PHE A 38 2.10 3.46 -1.66
C PHE A 38 2.60 4.53 -2.64
N ALA A 39 1.90 4.73 -3.76
CA ALA A 39 2.22 5.79 -4.70
C ALA A 39 2.07 7.18 -4.04
N LEU A 40 1.04 7.34 -3.22
CA LEU A 40 0.79 8.59 -2.51
C LEU A 40 1.79 8.83 -1.37
N LEU A 41 2.19 7.79 -0.63
CA LEU A 41 3.27 7.91 0.36
C LEU A 41 4.59 8.33 -0.29
N SER A 42 4.83 7.95 -1.54
CA SER A 42 5.98 8.43 -2.31
C SER A 42 5.89 9.93 -2.61
N TYR A 43 4.69 10.48 -2.84
CA TYR A 43 4.46 11.93 -2.93
C TYR A 43 4.80 12.66 -1.61
N TYR A 44 4.50 12.06 -0.46
CA TYR A 44 4.90 12.56 0.86
C TYR A 44 6.36 12.23 1.23
N ASN A 45 7.20 11.93 0.23
CA ASN A 45 8.64 11.71 0.38
C ASN A 45 9.02 10.51 1.29
N ALA A 46 8.08 9.60 1.58
CA ALA A 46 8.34 8.41 2.39
C ALA A 46 9.44 7.52 1.79
N ALA A 47 9.52 7.47 0.45
CA ALA A 47 10.52 6.69 -0.28
C ALA A 47 11.95 7.25 -0.16
N ASN A 48 12.11 8.55 0.14
CA ASN A 48 13.41 9.20 0.31
C ASN A 48 13.77 9.37 1.80
N ASN A 49 13.35 8.43 2.65
CA ASN A 49 13.74 8.41 4.05
C ASN A 49 15.24 8.10 4.18
N ARG A 50 16.02 9.10 4.61
CA ARG A 50 17.49 9.03 4.76
C ARG A 50 17.94 9.00 6.22
N ALA A 51 17.05 8.63 7.15
CA ALA A 51 17.41 8.52 8.55
C ALA A 51 18.56 7.51 8.74
N ARG A 52 19.47 7.84 9.67
CA ARG A 52 20.64 7.01 9.99
C ARG A 52 20.44 6.12 11.21
N SER A 53 19.22 6.08 11.76
CA SER A 53 18.82 5.24 12.88
C SER A 53 17.44 4.65 12.62
N LEU A 54 17.14 3.50 13.23
CA LEU A 54 15.82 2.88 13.15
C LEU A 54 14.71 3.81 13.69
N ALA A 55 14.97 4.47 14.81
CA ALA A 55 14.04 5.42 15.41
C ALA A 55 13.75 6.60 14.47
N GLY A 56 14.78 7.20 13.88
CA GLY A 56 14.60 8.30 12.92
C GLY A 56 13.90 7.85 11.63
N PHE A 57 14.14 6.60 11.20
CA PHE A 57 13.43 6.04 10.05
C PHE A 57 11.94 5.92 10.36
N GLN A 58 11.60 5.39 11.53
CA GLN A 58 10.23 5.26 11.99
C GLN A 58 9.54 6.63 12.10
N GLU A 59 10.18 7.61 12.74
CA GLU A 59 9.62 8.97 12.88
C GLU A 59 9.32 9.60 11.52
N LEU A 60 10.27 9.56 10.57
CA LEU A 60 10.06 10.14 9.24
C LEU A 60 8.96 9.42 8.45
N LEU A 61 8.81 8.11 8.64
CA LEU A 61 7.72 7.35 8.05
C LEU A 61 6.36 7.73 8.66
N GLU A 62 6.30 7.84 9.99
CA GLU A 62 5.09 8.25 10.72
C GLU A 62 4.64 9.66 10.32
N VAL A 63 5.58 10.59 10.13
CA VAL A 63 5.29 11.95 9.64
C VAL A 63 4.69 11.93 8.23
N ALA A 64 5.25 11.12 7.33
CA ALA A 64 4.71 11.00 5.96
C ALA A 64 3.29 10.42 5.96
N VAL A 65 3.03 9.40 6.78
CA VAL A 65 1.69 8.81 6.95
C VAL A 65 0.72 9.81 7.59
N LEU A 66 1.16 10.57 8.58
CA LEU A 66 0.33 11.60 9.23
C LEU A 66 -0.05 12.72 8.27
N ALA A 67 0.90 13.22 7.47
CA ALA A 67 0.66 14.25 6.47
C ALA A 67 -0.40 13.80 5.44
N TYR A 68 -0.32 12.55 5.00
CA TYR A 68 -1.34 11.94 4.16
C TYR A 68 -2.71 11.92 4.84
N ASN A 69 -2.81 11.38 6.05
CA ASN A 69 -4.08 11.26 6.76
C ASN A 69 -4.74 12.62 7.00
N MET A 70 -3.95 13.65 7.32
CA MET A 70 -4.47 15.01 7.48
C MET A 70 -5.03 15.58 6.17
N ALA A 71 -4.31 15.41 5.05
CA ALA A 71 -4.80 15.84 3.75
C ALA A 71 -6.10 15.13 3.37
N TYR A 72 -6.17 13.81 3.58
CA TYR A 72 -7.38 13.03 3.35
C TYR A 72 -8.57 13.53 4.20
N CYS A 73 -8.35 13.80 5.49
CA CYS A 73 -9.39 14.34 6.37
C CYS A 73 -9.89 15.71 5.89
N LEU A 74 -8.99 16.59 5.44
CA LEU A 74 -9.37 17.90 4.91
C LEU A 74 -10.18 17.81 3.63
N GLU A 75 -9.83 16.91 2.70
CA GLU A 75 -10.57 16.70 1.46
C GLU A 75 -11.94 16.04 1.68
N ARG A 76 -12.05 15.19 2.71
CA ARG A 76 -13.26 14.39 2.96
C ARG A 76 -14.30 15.11 3.82
N PHE A 77 -13.87 16.01 4.71
CA PHE A 77 -14.72 16.66 5.70
C PHE A 77 -14.85 18.18 5.51
N ASN A 78 -14.28 18.76 4.45
CA ASN A 78 -14.74 20.03 3.86
C ASN A 78 -15.98 19.81 2.99
#